data_AF-A0A9D5EDL8-F1
#
_entry.id   AF-A0A9D5EDL8-F1
#
_cell.length_a   1.000
_cell.length_b   1.000
_cell.length_c   1.000
_cell.angle_alpha   90.00
_cell.angle_beta   90.00
_cell.angle_gamma   90.00
#
_symmetry.space_group_name_H-M   'P 1'
#
loop_
_entity.id
_entity.type
_entity.pdbx_description
1 polymer ?
#
loop_
_entity_poly.entity_id
_entity_poly.type
_entity_poly.pdbx_seq_one_letter_code
_entity_poly.pdbx_strand_id
1 'polypeptide(L)'
;MAVSESTFKRVAVEDDGEPWEWVCGQLRRKPAMTMEHNSVTAWLGVLIQNQLPRRQFQIRVNAGHIKAASSYLIPDVAVVPTELAQTFSGR
;
A
#
# COMPACT_ATOMS: atom_id res chain seq x y z
N MET A 1 16.60 0.79 -9.13
CA MET A 1 16.90 0.64 -10.58
C MET A 1 15.97 1.57 -11.33
N ALA A 2 16.49 2.45 -12.18
CA ALA A 2 15.65 3.40 -12.92
C ALA A 2 14.80 2.67 -13.97
N VAL A 3 13.48 2.80 -13.90
CA VAL A 3 12.53 2.16 -14.82
C VAL A 3 11.32 3.05 -15.10
N SER A 4 10.67 2.82 -16.25
CA SER A 4 9.37 3.44 -16.56
C SER A 4 8.23 2.82 -15.73
N GLU A 5 7.09 3.53 -15.63
CA GLU A 5 5.86 2.99 -15.02
C GLU A 5 5.41 1.70 -15.70
N SER A 6 5.48 1.63 -17.04
CA SER A 6 5.12 0.44 -17.82
C SER A 6 6.01 -0.76 -17.47
N THR A 7 7.30 -0.52 -17.24
CA THR A 7 8.24 -1.57 -16.85
C THR A 7 7.96 -2.03 -15.42
N PHE A 8 7.72 -1.10 -14.48
CA PHE A 8 7.29 -1.45 -13.12
C PHE A 8 6.04 -2.35 -13.13
N LYS A 9 4.99 -1.98 -13.87
CA LYS A 9 3.74 -2.76 -13.93
C LYS A 9 3.97 -4.18 -14.44
N ARG A 10 4.83 -4.35 -15.44
CA ARG A 10 5.18 -5.68 -15.96
C ARG A 10 5.91 -6.51 -14.91
N VAL A 11 6.92 -5.95 -14.24
CA VAL A 11 7.64 -6.64 -13.16
C VAL A 11 6.69 -7.04 -12.02
N ALA A 12 5.79 -6.14 -11.60
CA ALA A 12 4.84 -6.42 -10.54
C ALA A 12 3.82 -7.52 -10.88
N VAL A 13 3.60 -7.82 -12.17
CA VAL A 13 2.73 -8.91 -12.64
C VAL A 13 3.52 -10.21 -12.84
N GLU A 14 4.75 -10.12 -13.34
CA GLU A 14 5.60 -11.30 -13.60
C GLU A 14 6.15 -11.91 -12.31
N ASP A 15 6.49 -11.08 -11.33
CA ASP A 15 7.00 -11.48 -10.01
C ASP A 15 5.87 -11.40 -8.96
N ASP A 16 4.77 -12.10 -9.26
CA ASP A 16 3.57 -12.10 -8.43
C ASP A 16 3.90 -12.63 -7.02
N GLY A 17 3.59 -11.83 -6.01
CA GLY A 17 3.90 -12.11 -4.61
C GLY A 17 5.03 -11.26 -4.01
N GLU A 18 5.86 -10.60 -4.83
CA GLU A 18 6.91 -9.73 -4.32
C GLU A 18 6.44 -8.27 -4.13
N PRO A 19 6.78 -7.60 -3.00
CA PRO A 19 6.26 -6.28 -2.68
C PRO A 19 7.05 -5.19 -3.40
N TRP A 20 6.92 -5.14 -4.72
CA TRP A 20 7.59 -4.12 -5.54
C TRP A 20 6.92 -2.75 -5.39
N GLU A 21 7.76 -1.72 -5.23
CA GLU A 21 7.40 -0.31 -5.22
C GLU A 21 8.10 0.42 -6.37
N TRP A 22 7.46 1.47 -6.86
CA TRP A 22 8.03 2.40 -7.83
C TRP A 22 8.08 3.80 -7.22
N VAL A 23 9.28 4.25 -6.86
CA VAL A 23 9.49 5.52 -6.13
C VAL A 23 10.29 6.46 -7.01
N CYS A 24 9.70 7.55 -7.47
CA CYS A 24 10.36 8.56 -8.30
C CYS A 24 11.14 7.96 -9.49
N GLY A 25 10.54 7.04 -10.24
CA GLY A 25 11.21 6.38 -11.37
C GLY A 25 12.09 5.19 -10.98
N GLN A 26 12.20 4.84 -9.71
CA GLN A 26 13.05 3.75 -9.23
C GLN A 26 12.23 2.55 -8.81
N LEU A 27 12.52 1.39 -9.40
CA LEU A 27 12.05 0.10 -8.90
C LEU A 27 12.82 -0.26 -7.62
N ARG A 28 12.07 -0.59 -6.56
CA ARG A 28 12.57 -1.03 -5.26
C ARG A 28 11.69 -2.15 -4.70
N ARG A 29 12.28 -3.20 -4.14
CA ARG A 29 11.55 -4.19 -3.35
C ARG A 29 11.35 -3.66 -1.94
N LYS A 30 10.14 -3.73 -1.41
CA LYS A 30 9.88 -3.41 0.00
C LYS A 30 10.68 -4.41 0.86
N PRO A 31 11.40 -3.95 1.89
CA PRO A 31 12.12 -4.85 2.78
C PRO A 31 11.18 -5.83 3.48
N ALA A 32 11.71 -7.00 3.84
CA ALA A 32 11.02 -7.90 4.76
C ALA A 32 10.82 -7.19 6.12
N MET A 33 9.65 -7.41 6.73
CA MET A 33 9.30 -6.78 7.99
C MET A 33 9.78 -7.58 9.19
N THR A 34 10.33 -6.90 10.18
CA THR A 34 10.60 -7.50 11.50
C THR A 34 9.29 -7.73 12.26
N MET A 35 9.34 -8.59 13.28
CA MET A 35 8.18 -8.80 14.15
C MET A 35 7.76 -7.52 14.88
N GLU A 36 8.73 -6.70 15.28
CA GLU A 36 8.50 -5.42 15.94
C GLU A 36 7.79 -4.45 15.02
N HIS A 37 8.23 -4.35 13.75
CA HIS A 37 7.58 -3.50 12.76
C HIS A 37 6.12 -3.93 12.51
N ASN A 38 5.89 -5.23 12.32
CA ASN A 38 4.55 -5.77 12.12
C ASN A 38 3.65 -5.53 13.33
N SER A 39 4.21 -5.64 14.54
CA SER A 39 3.48 -5.34 15.78
C SER A 39 3.10 -3.86 15.81
N VAL A 40 4.07 -2.95 15.73
CA VAL A 40 3.80 -1.51 15.81
C VAL A 40 2.78 -1.05 14.78
N THR A 41 2.89 -1.51 13.53
CA THR A 41 1.97 -1.12 12.46
C THR A 41 0.56 -1.68 12.66
N ALA A 42 0.42 -2.91 13.17
CA ALA A 42 -0.88 -3.48 13.52
C ALA A 42 -1.56 -2.70 14.66
N TRP A 43 -0.84 -2.40 15.73
CA TRP A 43 -1.36 -1.64 16.86
C TRP A 43 -1.75 -0.22 16.45
N LEU A 44 -0.91 0.45 15.66
CA LEU A 44 -1.21 1.77 15.12
C LEU A 44 -2.48 1.75 14.26
N GLY A 45 -2.65 0.73 13.41
CA GLY A 45 -3.85 0.57 12.59
C GLY A 45 -5.12 0.50 13.43
N VAL A 46 -5.11 -0.26 14.53
CA VAL A 46 -6.24 -0.35 15.48
C VAL A 46 -6.52 0.98 16.16
N LEU A 47 -5.48 1.69 16.62
CA LEU A 47 -5.63 2.97 17.31
C LEU A 47 -6.23 4.04 16.39
N ILE A 48 -5.80 4.10 15.13
CA ILE A 48 -6.37 5.02 14.14
C ILE A 48 -7.83 4.62 13.82
N GLN A 49 -8.10 3.32 13.64
CA GLN A 49 -9.43 2.83 13.32
C GLN A 49 -10.47 3.19 14.39
N ASN A 50 -10.06 3.30 15.65
CA ASN A 50 -10.92 3.68 16.77
C ASN A 50 -11.15 5.20 16.89
N GLN A 51 -10.40 6.02 16.17
CA GLN A 51 -10.56 7.48 16.17
C GLN A 51 -11.34 8.01 14.96
N LEU A 52 -11.55 7.17 13.93
CA LEU A 52 -12.18 7.58 12.68
C LEU A 52 -13.55 6.88 12.47
N PRO A 53 -14.52 7.56 11.82
CA PRO A 53 -15.80 6.92 11.48
C PRO A 53 -15.59 5.74 10.53
N ARG A 54 -15.85 4.52 11.00
CA ARG A 54 -15.64 3.26 10.24
C ARG A 54 -16.36 3.19 8.90
N ARG A 55 -17.46 3.94 8.74
CA ARG A 55 -18.21 4.00 7.48
C ARG A 55 -17.55 4.90 6.44
N GLN A 56 -16.76 5.89 6.88
CA GLN A 56 -16.14 6.89 6.02
C GLN A 56 -14.69 6.55 5.68
N PHE A 57 -14.00 5.77 6.54
CA PHE A 57 -12.59 5.43 6.35
C PHE A 57 -12.32 3.95 6.60
N GLN A 58 -11.42 3.41 5.79
CA GLN A 58 -10.81 2.10 5.96
C GLN A 58 -9.32 2.26 6.27
N ILE A 59 -8.80 1.45 7.18
CA ILE A 59 -7.37 1.38 7.48
C ILE A 59 -6.76 0.17 6.79
N ARG A 60 -5.68 0.38 6.05
CA ARG A 60 -4.91 -0.67 5.36
C ARG A 60 -3.53 -0.73 5.99
N VAL A 61 -3.13 -1.91 6.44
CA VAL A 61 -1.81 -2.15 7.06
C VAL A 61 -1.03 -3.09 6.14
N ASN A 62 0.14 -2.65 5.68
CA ASN A 62 1.02 -3.40 4.77
C ASN A 62 0.30 -3.99 3.55
N ALA A 63 -0.73 -3.31 3.04
CA ALA A 63 -1.62 -3.88 2.02
C ALA A 63 -2.02 -2.86 0.96
N GLY A 64 -1.96 -3.31 -0.30
CA GLY A 64 -2.41 -2.59 -1.48
C GLY A 64 -1.39 -1.60 -2.02
N HIS A 65 -1.28 -1.53 -3.34
CA HIS A 65 -0.53 -0.48 -4.02
C HIS A 65 -1.36 0.80 -4.09
N ILE A 66 -0.77 1.90 -3.62
CA ILE A 66 -1.33 3.24 -3.78
C ILE A 66 -0.53 3.97 -4.86
N LYS A 67 -1.24 4.47 -5.88
CA LYS A 67 -0.66 5.38 -6.87
C LYS A 67 -0.62 6.79 -6.27
N ALA A 68 0.58 7.34 -6.10
CA ALA A 68 0.81 8.71 -5.65
C ALA A 68 1.63 9.46 -6.72
N ALA A 69 0.99 10.38 -7.43
CA ALA A 69 1.59 11.11 -8.56
C ALA A 69 2.35 10.17 -9.52
N SER A 70 3.68 10.22 -9.52
CA SER A 70 4.59 9.40 -10.31
C SER A 70 5.20 8.24 -9.51
N SER A 71 4.44 7.63 -8.60
CA SER A 71 4.91 6.53 -7.74
C SER A 71 3.81 5.53 -7.42
N TYR A 72 4.22 4.28 -7.20
CA TYR A 72 3.39 3.19 -6.67
C TYR A 72 4.02 2.71 -5.37
N LEU A 73 3.31 2.87 -4.27
CA LEU A 73 3.82 2.61 -2.93
C LEU A 73 2.99 1.54 -2.23
N ILE A 74 3.59 0.82 -1.30
CA ILE A 74 2.89 -0.04 -0.34
C ILE A 74 3.14 0.56 1.05
N PRO A 75 2.30 1.50 1.50
CA PRO A 75 2.48 2.10 2.82
C PRO A 75 2.40 1.06 3.93
N ASP A 76 3.10 1.33 5.03
CA ASP A 76 2.98 0.52 6.25
C ASP A 76 1.58 0.65 6.84
N VAL A 77 1.04 1.87 6.86
CA VAL A 77 -0.35 2.18 7.22
C VAL A 77 -0.90 3.23 6.28
N ALA A 78 -2.10 3.01 5.75
CA ALA A 78 -2.84 3.97 4.94
C ALA A 78 -4.28 4.13 5.44
N VAL A 79 -4.74 5.39 5.47
CA VAL A 79 -6.14 5.74 5.74
C VAL A 79 -6.80 6.05 4.40
N VAL A 80 -7.78 5.24 4.03
CA VAL A 80 -8.44 5.32 2.72
C VAL A 80 -9.90 5.70 2.93
N PRO A 81 -10.39 6.81 2.36
CA PRO A 81 -11.82 7.11 2.33
C PRO A 81 -12.59 5.95 1.68
N THR A 82 -13.65 5.48 2.33
CA THR A 82 -14.48 4.36 1.85
C THR A 82 -15.05 4.65 0.46
N GLU A 83 -15.39 5.89 0.17
CA GLU A 83 -15.92 6.34 -1.13
C GLU A 83 -14.94 6.05 -2.28
N LEU A 84 -13.63 6.17 -2.04
CA LEU A 84 -12.60 5.85 -3.04
C LEU A 84 -12.43 4.34 -3.21
N ALA A 85 -12.60 3.57 -2.14
CA ALA A 85 -12.50 2.11 -2.17
C ALA A 85 -13.72 1.45 -2.83
N GLN A 86 -14.90 2.06 -2.69
CA GLN A 86 -16.16 1.54 -3.25
C GLN A 86 -16.12 1.41 -4.77
N THR A 87 -15.40 2.30 -5.47
CA THR A 87 -15.20 2.21 -6.93
C THR A 87 -14.58 0.88 -7.38
N PHE A 88 -13.90 0.17 -6.47
CA PHE A 88 -13.20 -1.09 -6.74
C PHE A 88 -13.73 -2.27 -5.92
N SER A 89 -14.74 -2.05 -5.06
CA SER A 89 -15.48 -3.16 -4.46
C SER A 89 -16.39 -3.70 -5.56
N GLY A 90 -16.17 -4.92 -6.04
CA GLY A 90 -16.93 -5.55 -7.13
C GLY A 90 -18.41 -5.82 -6.82
N ARG A 91 -19.14 -4.79 -6.42
CA ARG A 91 -20.58 -4.74 -6.16
C ARG A 91 -21.22 -3.74 -7.11
#